data_AF-Q6QQN8-F1
#
_entry.id   AF-Q6QQN8-F1
#
_cell.length_a   1.000
_cell.length_b   1.000
_cell.length_c   1.000
_cell.angle_alpha   90.00
_cell.angle_beta   90.00
_cell.angle_gamma   90.00
#
_symmetry.space_group_name_H-M   'P 1'
#
loop_
_entity.id
_entity.type
_entity.pdbx_description
1 polymer ?
#
loop_
_entity_poly.entity_id
_entity_poly.type
_entity_poly.pdbx_seq_one_letter_code
_entity_poly.pdbx_strand_id
1 'polypeptide(L)'
;TIDLIIGPRGSSAETAFANALVNNKDGFTTLLAVVAPNLLVKPYTILFNKVTIKSAKQAVQMFGPAQYGVAKAVADSVAEGIIPIEQADDLFISVGVFIHW
;
A
#
# COMPACT_ATOMS: atom_id res chain seq x y z
N THR A 1 6.76 7.34 -8.87
CA THR A 1 6.81 6.05 -9.61
C THR A 1 6.34 4.93 -8.71
N ILE A 2 5.62 3.94 -9.25
CA ILE A 2 5.06 2.80 -8.51
C ILE A 2 5.69 1.50 -9.02
N ASP A 3 6.11 0.63 -8.10
CA ASP A 3 6.24 -0.82 -8.38
C ASP A 3 5.14 -1.52 -7.58
N LEU A 4 4.42 -2.45 -8.17
CA LEU A 4 3.24 -3.06 -7.56
C LEU A 4 3.24 -4.58 -7.75
N ILE A 5 2.85 -5.28 -6.69
CA ILE A 5 2.50 -6.70 -6.72
C ILE A 5 1.08 -6.83 -6.20
N ILE A 6 0.27 -7.65 -6.88
CA ILE A 6 -1.05 -8.11 -6.43
C ILE A 6 -1.10 -9.63 -6.55
N GLY A 7 -1.70 -10.30 -5.58
CA GLY A 7 -1.94 -11.73 -5.66
C GLY A 7 -2.96 -12.24 -4.64
N PRO A 8 -3.50 -13.44 -4.85
CA PRO A 8 -4.53 -14.02 -3.99
C PRO A 8 -3.95 -14.56 -2.69
N ARG A 9 -4.84 -14.86 -1.75
CA ARG A 9 -4.57 -15.69 -0.58
C ARG A 9 -3.87 -17.00 -0.98
N GLY A 10 -2.90 -17.42 -0.17
CA GLY A 10 -2.04 -18.58 -0.39
C GLY A 10 -0.88 -18.34 -1.35
N SER A 11 -0.76 -17.15 -1.96
CA SER A 11 0.32 -16.83 -2.89
C SER A 11 1.53 -16.17 -2.21
N SER A 12 2.64 -16.07 -2.96
CA SER A 12 3.81 -15.30 -2.54
C SER A 12 3.51 -13.82 -2.26
N ALA A 13 2.42 -13.26 -2.82
CA ALA A 13 2.01 -11.89 -2.55
C ALA A 13 1.49 -11.73 -1.10
N GLU A 14 0.72 -12.69 -0.58
CA GLU A 14 0.27 -12.69 0.82
C GLU A 14 1.46 -12.83 1.77
N THR A 15 2.38 -13.76 1.48
CA THR A 15 3.59 -13.95 2.28
C THR A 15 4.48 -12.69 2.30
N ALA A 16 4.67 -12.05 1.14
CA ALA A 16 5.45 -10.81 1.04
C ALA A 16 4.76 -9.66 1.80
N PHE A 17 3.43 -9.53 1.67
CA PHE A 17 2.63 -8.56 2.41
C PHE A 17 2.83 -8.69 3.92
N ALA A 18 2.65 -9.91 4.46
CA ALA A 18 2.75 -10.18 5.89
C ALA A 18 4.17 -9.90 6.42
N ASN A 19 5.19 -10.37 5.70
CA ASN A 19 6.59 -10.15 6.09
C ASN A 19 7.01 -8.68 6.04
N ALA A 20 6.55 -7.93 5.03
CA ALA A 20 6.90 -6.52 4.88
C ALA A 20 6.26 -5.64 5.97
N LEU A 21 5.03 -5.95 6.39
CA LEU A 21 4.30 -5.17 7.39
C LEU A 21 4.99 -5.19 8.77
N VAL A 22 5.61 -6.31 9.14
CA VAL A 22 6.24 -6.48 10.46
C VAL A 22 7.73 -6.13 10.48
N ASN A 23 8.35 -5.77 9.35
CA ASN A 23 9.79 -5.63 9.20
C ASN A 23 10.23 -4.19 8.88
N ASN A 24 9.88 -3.26 9.77
CA ASN A 24 10.26 -1.85 9.64
C ASN A 24 11.73 -1.62 10.01
N LYS A 25 12.36 -0.66 9.35
CA LYS A 25 13.77 -0.27 9.55
C LYS A 25 13.92 1.25 9.57
N ASP A 26 15.06 1.73 10.05
CA ASP A 26 15.33 3.17 10.03
C ASP A 26 15.23 3.74 8.61
N GLY A 27 14.45 4.80 8.46
CA GLY A 27 14.14 5.44 7.17
C GLY A 27 13.29 4.62 6.19
N PHE A 28 12.83 3.41 6.55
CA PHE A 28 12.00 2.54 5.70
C PHE A 28 10.87 1.91 6.51
N THR A 29 9.65 2.38 6.29
CA THR A 29 8.47 1.93 7.02
C THR A 29 7.38 1.51 6.04
N THR A 30 6.75 0.39 6.34
CA THR A 30 5.61 -0.17 5.65
C THR A 30 4.36 0.08 6.50
N LEU A 31 3.31 0.64 5.91
CA LEU A 31 2.00 0.79 6.56
C LEU A 31 0.90 0.13 5.73
N LEU A 32 -0.25 -0.10 6.36
CA LEU A 32 -1.49 -0.38 5.64
C LEU A 32 -1.97 0.91 4.95
N ALA A 33 -2.34 0.82 3.68
CA ALA A 33 -2.94 1.94 2.97
C ALA A 33 -4.37 2.17 3.47
N VAL A 34 -4.64 3.41 3.86
CA VAL A 34 -5.96 3.87 4.32
C VAL A 34 -6.45 5.01 3.45
N VAL A 35 -7.75 5.03 3.13
CA VAL A 35 -8.39 6.17 2.46
C VAL A 35 -8.51 7.33 3.44
N ALA A 36 -8.79 7.02 4.71
CA ALA A 36 -8.83 7.97 5.82
C ALA A 36 -8.49 7.22 7.12
N PRO A 37 -8.14 7.93 8.22
CA PRO A 37 -7.97 7.28 9.52
C PRO A 37 -9.18 6.40 9.86
N ASN A 38 -8.92 5.15 10.27
CA ASN A 38 -9.93 4.12 10.55
C ASN A 38 -10.73 3.62 9.32
N LEU A 39 -10.31 3.94 8.09
CA LEU A 39 -10.92 3.46 6.85
C LEU A 39 -9.85 2.84 5.93
N LEU A 40 -9.60 1.55 6.14
CA LEU A 40 -8.70 0.75 5.30
C LEU A 40 -9.29 0.56 3.90
N VAL A 41 -8.41 0.54 2.89
CA VAL A 41 -8.83 0.11 1.55
C VAL A 41 -8.91 -1.41 1.46
N LYS A 42 -9.83 -1.90 0.61
CA LYS A 42 -9.86 -3.27 0.12
C LYS A 42 -9.61 -3.30 -1.40
N PRO A 43 -8.82 -4.25 -1.94
CA PRO A 43 -8.08 -5.29 -1.21
C PRO A 43 -7.03 -4.80 -0.23
N TYR A 44 -6.65 -5.66 0.72
CA TYR A 44 -5.67 -5.30 1.74
C TYR A 44 -4.37 -4.87 1.07
N THR A 45 -3.99 -3.62 1.30
CA THR A 45 -2.87 -2.99 0.61
C THR A 45 -1.85 -2.49 1.62
N ILE A 46 -0.59 -2.84 1.44
CA ILE A 46 0.53 -2.14 2.08
C ILE A 46 1.17 -1.16 1.10
N LEU A 47 1.75 -0.08 1.64
CA LEU A 47 2.67 0.77 0.92
C LEU A 47 3.98 0.93 1.68
N PHE A 48 5.09 0.98 0.94
CA PHE A 48 6.44 1.12 1.48
C PHE A 48 7.26 2.09 0.63
N ASN A 49 8.18 2.82 1.27
CA ASN A 49 8.98 3.84 0.61
C ASN A 49 10.23 3.27 -0.07
N LYS A 50 10.48 3.70 -1.31
CA LYS A 50 11.73 3.38 -2.03
C LYS A 50 12.86 4.34 -1.72
N VAL A 51 12.53 5.58 -1.35
CA VAL A 51 13.50 6.61 -0.96
C VAL A 51 13.54 6.69 0.55
N THR A 52 14.74 6.69 1.14
CA THR A 52 14.93 6.82 2.60
C THR A 52 14.24 8.07 3.13
N ILE A 53 13.32 7.89 4.08
CA ILE A 53 12.67 8.99 4.79
C ILE A 53 13.64 9.51 5.86
N LYS A 54 14.03 10.78 5.76
CA LYS A 54 15.00 11.43 6.68
C LYS A 54 14.38 12.54 7.51
N SER A 55 13.10 12.87 7.28
CA SER A 55 12.42 13.97 7.97
C SER A 55 10.93 13.74 8.10
N ALA A 56 10.31 14.42 9.06
CA ALA A 56 8.86 14.41 9.23
C ALA A 56 8.11 14.90 7.96
N LYS A 57 8.68 15.86 7.22
CA LYS A 57 8.09 16.36 5.96
C LYS A 57 7.95 15.23 4.94
N GLN A 58 8.99 14.41 4.77
CA GLN A 58 8.95 13.27 3.86
C GLN A 58 7.98 12.19 4.34
N ALA A 59 7.91 11.95 5.66
CA ALA A 59 6.92 11.04 6.24
C ALA A 59 5.48 11.50 5.95
N VAL A 60 5.21 12.80 6.09
CA VAL A 60 3.89 13.38 5.77
C VAL A 60 3.57 13.29 4.28
N GLN A 61 4.55 13.48 3.38
CA GLN A 61 4.33 13.29 1.94
C GLN A 61 3.96 11.83 1.61
N MET A 62 4.64 10.87 2.23
CA MET A 62 4.41 9.45 2.03
C MET A 62 3.07 8.99 2.62
N PHE A 63 2.83 9.29 3.89
CA PHE A 63 1.67 8.80 4.65
C PHE A 63 0.49 9.79 4.67
N GLY A 64 0.56 10.84 3.85
CA GLY A 64 -0.54 11.78 3.58
C GLY A 64 -1.02 11.65 2.15
N PRO A 65 -0.59 12.54 1.22
CA PRO A 65 -1.11 12.56 -0.14
C PRO A 65 -0.78 11.29 -0.93
N ALA A 66 0.41 10.68 -0.77
CA ALA A 66 0.74 9.46 -1.49
C ALA A 66 -0.08 8.26 -0.99
N GLN A 67 -0.22 8.09 0.33
CA GLN A 67 -1.10 7.07 0.91
C GLN A 67 -2.55 7.21 0.44
N TYR A 68 -3.10 8.43 0.49
CA TYR A 68 -4.46 8.68 -0.01
C TYR A 68 -4.58 8.32 -1.49
N GLY A 69 -3.62 8.74 -2.31
CA GLY A 69 -3.62 8.42 -3.75
C GLY A 69 -3.58 6.92 -4.03
N VAL A 70 -2.73 6.17 -3.32
CA VAL A 70 -2.65 4.71 -3.44
C VAL A 70 -3.97 4.05 -3.00
N ALA A 71 -4.48 4.42 -1.83
CA ALA A 71 -5.71 3.84 -1.29
C ALA A 71 -6.92 4.16 -2.19
N LYS A 72 -7.04 5.41 -2.67
CA LYS A 72 -8.11 5.79 -3.58
C LYS A 72 -8.02 5.02 -4.90
N ALA A 73 -6.83 4.89 -5.49
CA ALA A 73 -6.65 4.16 -6.74
C ALA A 73 -7.09 2.68 -6.63
N VAL A 74 -6.80 2.04 -5.49
CA VAL A 74 -7.25 0.67 -5.23
C VAL A 74 -8.77 0.62 -5.07
N ALA A 75 -9.37 1.54 -4.31
CA ALA A 75 -10.82 1.60 -4.12
C ALA A 75 -11.57 1.85 -5.44
N ASP A 76 -11.08 2.80 -6.25
CA ASP A 76 -11.63 3.10 -7.57
C ASP A 76 -11.51 1.88 -8.49
N SER A 77 -10.37 1.15 -8.45
CA SER A 77 -10.20 -0.07 -9.25
C SER A 77 -11.23 -1.15 -8.91
N VAL A 78 -11.66 -1.25 -7.65
CA VAL A 78 -12.76 -2.15 -7.26
C VAL A 78 -14.10 -1.61 -7.75
N ALA A 79 -14.36 -0.32 -7.58
CA ALA A 79 -15.62 0.31 -7.99
C ALA A 79 -15.84 0.24 -9.51
N GLU A 80 -14.76 0.32 -10.30
CA GLU A 80 -14.76 0.21 -11.75
C GLU A 80 -14.72 -1.25 -12.25
N GLY A 81 -14.63 -2.23 -11.35
CA GLY A 81 -14.59 -3.65 -11.68
C GLY A 81 -13.27 -4.14 -12.30
N ILE A 82 -12.21 -3.31 -12.28
CA ILE A 82 -10.85 -3.72 -12.66
C ILE A 82 -10.35 -4.80 -11.70
N ILE A 83 -10.59 -4.60 -10.40
CA ILE A 83 -10.48 -5.63 -9.38
C ILE A 83 -11.90 -6.13 -9.10
N PRO A 84 -12.23 -7.40 -9.37
CA PRO A 84 -13.56 -7.92 -9.11
C PRO A 84 -13.91 -7.83 -7.62
N ILE A 85 -15.10 -7.28 -7.30
CA ILE A 85 -15.51 -6.99 -5.92
C ILE A 85 -15.57 -8.26 -5.05
N GLU A 86 -15.95 -9.39 -5.66
CA GLU A 86 -16.02 -10.69 -5.00
C GLU A 86 -14.65 -11.26 -4.61
N GLN A 87 -13.56 -10.74 -5.19
CA GLN A 87 -12.19 -11.13 -4.86
C GLN A 87 -11.52 -10.13 -3.90
N ALA A 88 -12.16 -8.99 -3.62
CA ALA A 88 -11.52 -7.89 -2.93
C ALA A 88 -11.08 -8.25 -1.50
N ASP A 89 -11.75 -9.21 -0.86
CA ASP A 89 -11.40 -9.66 0.49
C ASP A 89 -10.29 -10.72 0.54
N ASP A 90 -9.92 -11.30 -0.60
CA ASP A 90 -8.94 -12.40 -0.71
C ASP A 90 -7.72 -12.06 -1.56
N LEU A 91 -7.53 -10.78 -1.87
CA LEU A 91 -6.36 -10.23 -2.57
C LEU A 91 -5.49 -9.42 -1.62
N PHE A 92 -4.18 -9.45 -1.88
CA PHE A 92 -3.16 -8.69 -1.17
C PHE A 92 -2.35 -7.86 -2.16
N ILE A 93 -2.14 -6.58 -1.85
CA ILE A 93 -1.43 -5.63 -2.70
C ILE A 93 -0.23 -5.07 -1.94
N SER A 94 0.93 -5.03 -2.59
CA SER A 94 2.14 -4.41 -2.08
C SER A 94 2.62 -3.31 -3.02
N VAL A 95 2.68 -2.07 -2.53
CA VAL A 95 2.95 -0.89 -3.36
C VAL A 95 4.23 -0.19 -2.93
N GLY A 96 5.26 -0.28 -3.76
CA GLY A 96 6.49 0.49 -3.59
C GLY A 96 6.34 1.89 -4.17
N VAL A 97 6.42 2.92 -3.34
CA VAL A 97 6.24 4.31 -3.76
C VAL A 97 7.57 5.05 -3.80
N PHE A 98 7.87 5.66 -4.95
CA PHE A 98 8.97 6.60 -5.12
C PHE A 98 8.46 8.04 -5.07
N ILE A 99 8.96 8.82 -4.12
CA ILE A 99 8.81 10.27 -4.00
C ILE A 99 10.21 10.86 -3.96
N HIS A 100 10.51 11.78 -4.87
CA HIS A 100 11.78 12.51 -4.85
C HIS A 100 11.89 13.38 -3.58
N TRP A 101 13.12 13.69 -3.15
CA TRP A 101 13.39 14.47 -1.94
C TRP A 101 12.86 15.90 -2.00
#